data_AF-A0A526V5I5-F1
#
_entry.id   AF-A0A526V5I5-F1
#
_cell.length_a   1.000
_cell.length_b   1.000
_cell.length_c   1.000
_cell.angle_alpha   90.00
_cell.angle_beta   90.00
_cell.angle_gamma   90.00
#
_symmetry.space_group_name_H-M   'P 1'
#
loop_
_entity.id
_entity.type
_entity.pdbx_description
1 polymer ?
#
loop_
_entity_poly.entity_id
_entity_poly.type
_entity_poly.pdbx_seq_one_letter_code
_entity_poly.pdbx_strand_id
1 'polypeptide(L)' 'MPEFPIRKVAVLTEEIFHEGGPIAEVPRRRAAAMALVKNPFAGRYVEDLQSAMDDLK' A
#
# COMPACT_ATOMS: atom_id res chain seq x y z
N MET A 1 -15.65 -14.68 -2.94
CA MET A 1 -14.67 -13.59 -2.86
C MET A 1 -14.30 -13.43 -1.40
N PRO A 2 -13.09 -13.83 -0.99
CA PRO A 2 -12.54 -13.40 0.28
C PRO A 2 -12.49 -11.87 0.32
N GLU A 3 -13.42 -11.27 1.06
CA GLU A 3 -13.40 -9.84 1.30
C GLU A 3 -12.19 -9.51 2.18
N PHE A 4 -11.47 -8.44 1.84
CA PHE A 4 -10.40 -7.86 2.65
C PHE A 4 -10.91 -6.57 3.33
N PRO A 5 -11.71 -6.64 4.42
CA PRO A 5 -12.25 -5.47 5.08
C PRO A 5 -11.13 -4.50 5.49
N ILE A 6 -11.25 -3.26 5.03
CA ILE A 6 -10.29 -2.21 5.34
C ILE A 6 -10.54 -1.72 6.77
N ARG A 7 -9.51 -1.82 7.61
CA ARG A 7 -9.50 -1.23 8.95
C ARG A 7 -9.04 0.22 8.94
N LYS A 8 -8.05 0.52 8.09
CA LYS A 8 -7.42 1.85 7.99
C LYS A 8 -6.83 2.05 6.61
N VAL A 9 -6.95 3.25 6.08
CA VAL A 9 -6.15 3.73 4.95
C VAL A 9 -5.15 4.76 5.47
N ALA A 10 -3.92 4.70 4.97
CA ALA A 10 -2.90 5.70 5.22
C ALA A 10 -2.31 6.16 3.89
N VAL A 11 -2.18 7.47 3.74
CA VAL A 11 -1.52 8.10 2.60
C VAL A 11 -0.33 8.86 3.13
N LEU A 12 0.84 8.58 2.55
CA LEU A 12 2.07 9.32 2.79
C LEU A 12 2.37 10.15 1.55
N THR A 13 2.70 11.42 1.75
CA THR A 13 3.17 12.32 0.69
C THR A 13 4.51 12.91 1.10
N GLU A 14 5.43 13.00 0.15
CA GLU A 14 6.76 13.56 0.33
C GLU A 14 7.03 14.57 -0.78
N GLU A 15 7.59 15.71 -0.39
CA GLU A 15 8.17 16.70 -1.30
C GLU A 15 9.68 16.74 -1.07
N ILE A 16 10.44 16.35 -2.09
CA ILE A 16 11.90 16.30 -2.06
C ILE A 16 12.44 17.57 -2.71
N PHE A 17 13.00 18.45 -1.89
CA PHE A 17 13.56 19.73 -2.32
C PHE A 17 15.01 19.61 -2.80
N HIS A 18 15.78 18.67 -2.25
CA HIS A 18 17.14 18.34 -2.68
C HIS A 18 17.55 16.94 -2.19
N GLU A 19 18.54 16.34 -2.85
CA GLU A 19 19.16 15.07 -2.46
C GLU A 19 20.69 15.21 -2.63
N GLY A 20 21.28 16.12 -1.86
CA GLY A 20 22.72 16.44 -1.91
C GLY A 20 23.16 17.45 -2.98
N GLY A 21 22.24 17.95 -3.81
CA GLY A 21 22.48 19.04 -4.78
C GLY A 21 21.84 20.38 -4.36
N PRO A 22 21.84 21.39 -5.25
CA PRO A 22 21.09 22.63 -5.05
C PRO A 22 19.59 22.37 -4.91
N ILE A 23 18.89 23.26 -4.20
CA ILE A 23 17.44 23.17 -3.99
C ILE A 23 16.70 23.39 -5.33
N ALA A 24 15.72 22.53 -5.62
CA ALA A 24 14.85 22.67 -6.78
C ALA A 24 13.72 23.67 -6.53
N GLU A 25 13.43 24.54 -7.50
CA GLU A 25 12.29 25.48 -7.44
C GLU A 25 10.94 24.74 -7.43
N VAL A 26 10.87 23.59 -8.11
CA VAL A 26 9.73 22.68 -8.08
C VAL A 26 10.18 21.36 -7.46
N PRO A 27 9.72 21.02 -6.23
CA PRO A 27 10.16 19.81 -5.56
C PRO A 27 9.61 18.56 -6.25
N ARG A 28 10.43 17.50 -6.28
CA ARG A 28 9.95 16.20 -6.75
C ARG A 28 8.96 15.65 -5.71
N ARG A 29 7.80 15.20 -6.17
CA ARG A 29 6.79 14.60 -5.29
C ARG A 29 6.82 13.09 -5.35
N ARG A 30 6.68 12.45 -4.19
CA ARG A 30 6.42 11.02 -4.06
C ARG A 30 5.22 10.80 -3.14
N ALA A 31 4.50 9.71 -3.36
CA ALA A 31 3.41 9.32 -2.47
C ALA A 31 3.29 7.80 -2.39
N ALA A 32 2.73 7.34 -1.28
CA ALA A 32 2.33 5.95 -1.08
C ALA A 32 0.92 5.92 -0.50
N ALA A 33 0.06 5.09 -1.08
CA ALA A 33 -1.25 4.76 -0.52
C ALA A 33 -1.22 3.33 -0.01
N MET A 34 -1.68 3.13 1.22
CA MET A 34 -1.62 1.84 1.90
C MET A 34 -2.95 1.56 2.60
N ALA A 35 -3.44 0.33 2.48
CA ALA A 35 -4.61 -0.14 3.21
C ALA A 35 -4.20 -1.24 4.18
N LEU A 36 -4.66 -1.13 5.42
CA LEU A 36 -4.59 -2.21 6.38
C LEU A 36 -5.90 -2.99 6.35
N VAL A 37 -5.80 -4.27 6.02
CA VAL A 37 -6.96 -5.16 5.86
C VAL A 37 -6.93 -6.33 6.84
N LYS A 38 -8.10 -6.90 7.13
CA LYS A 38 -8.18 -8.19 7.84
C LYS A 38 -7.74 -9.32 6.90
N ASN A 39 -6.83 -10.19 7.37
CA ASN A 39 -6.44 -11.38 6.62
C ASN A 39 -7.50 -12.50 6.78
N PRO A 40 -8.22 -12.90 5.71
CA PRO A 40 -9.24 -13.94 5.79
C PRO A 40 -8.68 -15.36 6.00
N PHE A 41 -7.37 -15.56 5.83
CA PHE A 41 -6.68 -16.85 5.93
C PHE A 41 -5.89 -17.02 7.23
N ALA A 42 -5.83 -16.01 8.09
CA ALA A 42 -5.09 -16.08 9.34
C ALA A 42 -5.54 -17.27 10.23
N GLY A 43 -4.58 -17.92 10.88
CA GLY A 43 -4.83 -19.00 11.84
C GLY A 43 -5.02 -20.40 11.25
N ARG A 44 -4.86 -20.59 9.94
CA ARG A 44 -4.93 -21.90 9.29
C ARG A 44 -4.02 -21.99 8.07
N TYR A 45 -3.70 -23.20 7.65
CA TYR A 45 -3.10 -23.46 6.33
C TYR A 45 -4.18 -23.39 5.26
N VAL A 46 -3.88 -22.76 4.13
CA VAL A 46 -4.76 -22.67 2.96
C VAL A 46 -3.91 -22.94 1.73
N GLU A 47 -4.23 -24.01 1.01
CA GLU A 47 -3.47 -24.46 -0.16
C GLU A 47 -3.69 -23.56 -1.38
N ASP A 48 -4.93 -23.11 -1.59
CA ASP A 48 -5.29 -22.25 -2.72
C ASP A 48 -5.58 -20.81 -2.28
N LEU A 49 -4.72 -19.89 -2.74
CA LEU A 49 -4.83 -18.44 -2.53
C LEU A 49 -5.07 -17.67 -3.85
N GLN A 50 -5.16 -18.35 -4.99
CA GLN A 50 -5.14 -17.70 -6.32
C GLN A 50 -6.31 -16.74 -6.50
N SER A 51 -7.52 -17.19 -6.14
CA SER A 51 -8.72 -16.34 -6.20
C SER A 51 -8.62 -15.07 -5.34
N ALA A 52 -7.88 -15.11 -4.23
CA ALA A 52 -7.69 -13.95 -3.36
C ALA A 52 -6.68 -12.94 -3.93
N MET A 53 -5.74 -13.40 -4.75
CA MET A 53 -4.83 -12.52 -5.49
C MET A 53 -5.57 -11.78 -6.59
N ASP A 54 -6.56 -12.41 -7.24
CA ASP A 54 -7.42 -11.74 -8.23
C ASP A 54 -8.26 -10.63 -7.58
N ASP A 55 -8.75 -10.82 -6.36
CA ASP A 55 -9.46 -9.79 -5.58
C ASP A 55 -8.56 -8.60 -5.17
N LEU A 56 -7.23 -8.72 -5.29
CA LEU A 56 -6.23 -7.70 -4.90
C LEU A 56 -5.45 -7.09 -6.08
N LYS A 57 -5.76 -7.46 -7.33
CA LYS A 57 -5.19 -6.82 -8.54
C LYS A 57 -5.70 -5.39 -8.71
#